data_AF-A0A2H9SVW8-F1
#
_entry.id   AF-A0A2H9SVW8-F1
#
_cell.length_a   1.000
_cell.length_b   1.000
_cell.length_c   1.000
_cell.angle_alpha   90.00
_cell.angle_beta   90.00
_cell.angle_gamma   90.00
#
_symmetry.space_group_name_H-M   'P 1'
#
loop_
_entity.id
_entity.type
_entity.pdbx_description
1 polymer ?
#
loop_
_entity_poly.entity_id
_entity_poly.type
_entity_poly.pdbx_seq_one_letter_code
_entity_poly.pdbx_strand_id
1 'polypeptide(L)' 'MKNQPIINQTSYIFAGIMLIFSFLLFYNDTQLFWKSLAAAVLAAALFWVSYVLVRWLILALRN' A
#
# COMPACT_ATOMS: atom_id res chain seq x y z
N MET A 1 -20.06 15.08 -13.00
CA MET A 1 -18.91 14.24 -12.62
C MET A 1 -18.64 14.48 -11.14
N LYS A 2 -18.89 13.49 -10.27
CA LYS A 2 -18.64 13.64 -8.82
C LYS A 2 -17.11 13.56 -8.66
N ASN A 3 -16.46 14.66 -8.28
CA ASN A 3 -15.01 14.74 -8.01
C ASN A 3 -14.64 13.83 -6.83
N GLN A 4 -14.65 12.51 -7.05
CA GLN A 4 -14.19 11.55 -6.07
C GLN A 4 -12.66 11.54 -6.15
N PRO A 5 -11.95 11.92 -5.08
CA PRO A 5 -10.51 11.97 -5.11
C PRO A 5 -9.96 10.56 -5.37
N ILE A 6 -9.05 10.48 -6.34
CA ILE A 6 -8.33 9.27 -6.74
C ILE A 6 -7.69 8.61 -5.50
N ILE A 7 -7.13 9.43 -4.62
CA ILE A 7 -6.50 9.02 -3.38
C ILE A 7 -7.45 9.36 -2.23
N ASN A 8 -7.79 8.35 -1.41
CA ASN A 8 -8.65 8.52 -0.24
C ASN A 8 -7.83 8.40 1.04
N GLN A 9 -8.24 9.06 2.13
CA GLN A 9 -7.61 8.84 3.45
C GLN A 9 -7.54 7.36 3.83
N THR A 10 -8.53 6.57 3.42
CA THR A 10 -8.58 5.13 3.64
C THR A 10 -7.37 4.41 3.02
N SER A 11 -6.88 4.83 1.86
CA SER A 11 -5.74 4.15 1.21
C SER A 11 -4.43 4.39 1.96
N TYR A 12 -4.26 5.57 2.58
CA TYR A 12 -3.13 5.84 3.45
C TYR A 12 -3.18 5.02 4.75
N ILE A 13 -4.38 4.85 5.33
CA ILE A 13 -4.58 4.01 6.51
C ILE A 13 -4.20 2.55 6.20
N PHE A 14 -4.72 2.00 5.08
CA PHE A 14 -4.39 0.64 4.68
C PHE A 14 -2.91 0.46 4.31
N ALA A 15 -2.28 1.43 3.65
CA ALA A 15 -0.84 1.39 3.37
C ALA A 15 0.00 1.39 4.65
N GLY A 16 -0.40 2.17 5.66
CA GLY A 16 0.24 2.18 6.98
C GLY A 16 0.10 0.85 7.73
N ILE A 17 -1.10 0.27 7.74
CA ILE A 17 -1.35 -1.06 8.32
C ILE A 17 -0.51 -2.12 7.60
N MET A 18 -0.47 -2.07 6.27
CA MET A 18 0.30 -3.01 5.46
C MET A 18 1.80 -2.91 5.75
N LEU A 19 2.33 -1.69 5.91
CA LEU A 19 3.73 -1.48 6.29
C LEU A 19 4.05 -2.11 7.64
N ILE A 20 3.20 -1.93 8.66
CA ILE A 20 3.39 -2.52 9.99
C ILE A 20 3.34 -4.05 9.92
N PHE A 21 2.35 -4.61 9.22
CA PHE A 21 2.20 -6.06 9.06
C PHE A 21 3.37 -6.68 8.29
N SER A 22 3.75 -6.09 7.15
CA SER A 22 4.90 -6.54 6.37
C SER A 22 6.19 -6.45 7.17
N PHE A 23 6.36 -5.39 7.97
CA PHE A 23 7.52 -5.26 8.85
C PHE A 23 7.58 -6.37 9.90
N LEU A 24 6.48 -6.64 10.61
CA LEU A 24 6.40 -7.73 11.58
C LEU A 24 6.69 -9.09 10.93
N LEU A 25 6.12 -9.33 9.74
CA LEU A 25 6.29 -10.58 9.00
C LEU A 25 7.76 -10.78 8.58
N PHE A 26 8.37 -9.77 7.95
CA PHE A 26 9.76 -9.86 7.51
C PHE A 26 10.74 -9.86 8.69
N TYR A 27 10.43 -9.18 9.79
CA TYR A 27 11.28 -9.16 10.98
C TYR A 27 11.29 -10.51 11.69
N ASN A 28 10.13 -11.16 11.78
CA ASN A 28 10.04 -12.51 12.34
C ASN A 28 10.86 -13.53 11.55
N ASP A 29 10.92 -13.38 10.21
CA ASP A 29 11.64 -14.30 9.33
C ASP A 29 13.15 -14.03 9.29
N THR A 30 13.56 -12.76 9.17
CA THR A 30 14.97 -12.41 8.93
C THR A 30 15.75 -12.00 10.18
N GLN A 31 15.07 -11.64 11.28
CA GLN A 31 15.65 -11.04 12.50
C GLN A 31 16.58 -9.83 12.24
N LEU A 32 16.53 -9.25 11.03
CA LEU A 32 17.42 -8.20 10.56
C LEU A 32 16.64 -6.93 10.30
N PHE A 33 16.55 -6.07 11.32
CA PHE A 33 15.75 -4.84 11.33
C PHE A 33 15.79 -4.04 10.02
N TRP A 34 16.98 -3.71 9.52
CA TRP A 34 17.15 -2.88 8.31
C TRP A 34 16.64 -3.55 7.03
N LYS A 35 16.84 -4.87 6.91
CA LYS A 35 16.37 -5.62 5.74
C LYS A 35 14.85 -5.80 5.78
N SER A 36 14.31 -6.09 6.96
CA SER A 36 12.87 -6.21 7.18
C SER A 36 12.14 -4.88 6.94
N LEU A 37 12.74 -3.76 7.35
CA LEU A 37 12.20 -2.43 7.10
C LEU A 37 12.17 -2.09 5.62
N ALA A 38 13.27 -2.32 4.90
CA ALA A 38 13.33 -2.09 3.45
C ALA A 38 12.30 -2.95 2.70
N ALA A 39 12.17 -4.23 3.06
CA ALA A 39 11.19 -5.13 2.46
C ALA A 39 9.75 -4.70 2.77
N ALA A 40 9.47 -4.25 3.99
CA ALA A 40 8.16 -3.77 4.39
C ALA A 40 7.75 -2.48 3.67
N VAL A 41 8.69 -1.54 3.52
CA VAL A 41 8.47 -0.30 2.77
C VAL A 41 8.20 -0.62 1.29
N LEU A 42 8.98 -1.53 0.69
CA LEU A 42 8.75 -1.96 -0.70
C LEU A 42 7.38 -2.63 -0.87
N ALA A 43 7.00 -3.52 0.04
CA ALA A 43 5.71 -4.19 0.01
C ALA A 43 4.53 -3.20 0.15
N ALA A 44 4.63 -2.27 1.10
CA ALA A 44 3.62 -1.23 1.32
C ALA A 44 3.52 -0.27 0.13
N ALA A 45 4.66 0.12 -0.47
CA ALA A 45 4.69 0.95 -1.67
C ALA A 45 4.04 0.24 -2.85
N LEU A 46 4.35 -1.05 -3.07
CA LEU A 46 3.77 -1.84 -4.14
C LEU A 46 2.26 -1.97 -3.97
N PHE A 47 1.79 -2.27 -2.75
CA PHE A 47 0.37 -2.32 -2.40
C PHE A 47 -0.34 -1.00 -2.70
N TRP A 48 0.26 0.13 -2.30
CA TRP A 48 -0.33 1.45 -2.53
C TRP A 48 -0.42 1.80 -4.01
N VAL A 49 0.64 1.51 -4.79
CA VAL A 49 0.63 1.71 -6.25
C VAL A 49 -0.43 0.82 -6.91
N SER A 50 -0.53 -0.45 -6.54
CA SER A 50 -1.58 -1.35 -7.04
C SER A 50 -2.98 -0.82 -6.74
N TYR A 51 -3.22 -0.31 -5.53
CA TYR A 51 -4.50 0.30 -5.17
C TYR A 51 -4.84 1.52 -6.05
N VAL A 52 -3.87 2.41 -6.27
CA VAL A 52 -4.06 3.60 -7.12
C VAL A 52 -4.36 3.20 -8.56
N LEU A 53 -3.64 2.23 -9.12
CA LEU A 53 -3.86 1.72 -10.48
C LEU A 53 -5.24 1.09 -10.64
N VAL A 54 -5.66 0.23 -9.71
CA VAL A 54 -7.00 -0.38 -9.73
C VAL A 54 -8.07 0.70 -9.67
N ARG A 55 -7.88 1.73 -8.83
CA ARG A 55 -8.84 2.83 -8.71
C ARG A 55 -8.89 3.69 -9.97
N TRP A 56 -7.75 3.94 -10.62
CA TRP A 56 -7.69 4.57 -11.93
C TRP A 56 -8.45 3.77 -12.98
N LEU A 57 -8.25 2.45 -13.02
CA LEU A 57 -8.93 1.57 -13.97
C LEU A 57 -10.45 1.58 -13.77
N ILE A 58 -10.91 1.50 -12.52
CA ILE A 58 -12.33 1.57 -12.17
C ILE A 58 -12.95 2.90 -12.59
N LEU A 59 -12.24 4.01 -12.38
CA LEU A 59 -12.72 5.34 -12.82
C LEU A 59 -12.79 5.44 -14.34
N ALA A 60 -11.81 4.90 -15.05
CA ALA A 60 -11.79 4.87 -16.52
C ALA A 60 -12.92 4.00 -17.10
N LEU A 61 -13.21 2.86 -16.48
CA LEU A 61 -14.30 1.94 -16.89
C LEU A 61 -15.70 2.45 -16.56
N ARG A 62 -15.82 3.42 -15.63
CA ARG A 62 -17.10 4.01 -15.23
C ARG A 62 -17.47 5.24 -16.06
N ASN A 63 -16.56 5.70 -16.92
CA ASN A 63 -16.80 6.72 -17.96
C ASN A 63 -17.25 6.05 -19.25
#